data_AF-A0A8X6WEU0-F1
#
_entry.id   AF-A0A8X6WEU0-F1
#
_cell.length_a   1.000
_cell.length_b   1.000
_cell.length_c   1.000
_cell.angle_alpha   90.00
_cell.angle_beta   90.00
_cell.angle_gamma   90.00
#
_symmetry.space_group_name_H-M   'P 1'
#
loop_
_entity.id
_entity.type
_entity.pdbx_description
1 polymer ?
#
loop_
_entity_poly.entity_id
_entity_poly.type
_entity_poly.pdbx_seq_one_letter_code
_entity_poly.pdbx_strand_id
1 'polypeptide(L)'
;MIKNVEFKTPNNDVLQGTNLARLYDDMSEKIVKESEDFEGRDSGWTLDEILRLEVRTNRYSPFRGSSSFIEVPKQIAETKAIINVINKKDSQCFMWSILAALYPNTSNPNKTSSYVPHLNKLNFDGISFPTPLNEVKNFSKNERYRNKHLFF
;
A
#
# COMPACT_ATOMS: atom_id res chain seq x y z
N MET A 1 10.50 41.07 -19.94
CA MET A 1 10.02 40.73 -18.57
C MET A 1 10.57 39.35 -18.26
N ILE A 2 11.17 39.12 -17.10
CA ILE A 2 11.68 37.79 -16.70
C ILE A 2 10.72 37.23 -15.65
N LYS A 3 10.36 35.95 -15.78
CA LYS A 3 9.44 35.26 -14.86
C LYS A 3 10.07 33.96 -14.40
N ASN A 4 10.12 33.77 -13.08
CA ASN A 4 10.54 32.51 -12.48
C ASN A 4 9.36 31.54 -12.47
N VAL A 5 9.59 30.32 -12.97
CA VAL A 5 8.60 29.23 -13.02
C VAL A 5 9.22 27.98 -12.41
N GLU A 6 8.41 27.20 -11.69
CA GLU A 6 8.83 25.94 -11.09
C GLU A 6 8.05 24.78 -11.71
N PHE A 7 8.76 23.82 -12.30
CA PHE A 7 8.21 22.56 -12.77
C PHE A 7 8.48 21.46 -11.74
N LYS A 8 7.43 20.72 -11.35
CA LYS A 8 7.50 19.77 -10.21
C LYS A 8 7.03 18.39 -10.64
N THR A 9 7.74 17.35 -10.24
CA THR A 9 7.30 15.95 -10.39
C THR A 9 6.59 15.48 -9.11
N PRO A 10 5.64 14.53 -9.22
CA PRO A 10 5.07 13.88 -8.05
C PRO A 10 6.11 13.01 -7.33
N ASN A 11 5.87 12.69 -6.05
CA ASN A 11 6.68 11.72 -5.34
C ASN A 11 6.47 10.31 -5.94
N ASN A 12 7.57 9.62 -6.23
CA ASN A 12 7.55 8.24 -6.72
C ASN A 12 8.23 7.29 -5.74
N ASP A 13 7.66 6.10 -5.57
CA ASP A 13 8.24 5.04 -4.76
C ASP A 13 9.42 4.39 -5.49
N VAL A 14 10.60 4.43 -4.85
CA VAL A 14 11.82 3.79 -5.36
C VAL A 14 12.15 2.59 -4.48
N LEU A 15 11.95 1.39 -5.02
CA LEU A 15 12.20 0.10 -4.37
C LEU A 15 13.38 -0.61 -5.07
N GLN A 16 13.86 -1.71 -4.47
CA GLN A 16 15.01 -2.46 -5.00
C GLN A 16 14.79 -2.96 -6.45
N GLY A 17 13.54 -3.21 -6.85
CA GLY A 17 13.18 -3.64 -8.21
C GLY A 17 12.81 -2.51 -9.18
N THR A 18 12.85 -1.24 -8.74
CA THR A 18 12.46 -0.11 -9.60
C THR A 18 13.48 0.09 -10.71
N ASN A 19 13.02 0.16 -11.96
CA ASN A 19 13.86 0.55 -13.09
C ASN A 19 14.11 2.06 -13.05
N LEU A 20 15.31 2.45 -12.60
CA LEU A 20 15.69 3.85 -12.43
C LEU A 20 15.80 4.62 -13.76
N ALA A 21 16.19 3.95 -14.85
CA ALA A 21 16.29 4.59 -16.16
C ALA A 21 14.90 5.02 -16.65
N ARG A 22 13.93 4.11 -16.60
CA ARG A 22 12.54 4.43 -16.96
C ARG A 22 11.96 5.53 -16.08
N LEU A 23 12.22 5.49 -14.77
CA LEU A 23 11.75 6.52 -13.85
C LEU A 23 12.34 7.89 -14.20
N TYR A 24 13.63 7.95 -14.54
CA TYR A 24 14.29 9.16 -15.00
C TYR A 24 13.65 9.70 -16.28
N ASP A 25 13.45 8.83 -17.28
CA ASP A 25 12.85 9.19 -18.56
C ASP A 25 11.45 9.79 -18.34
N ASP A 26 10.57 9.09 -17.59
CA ASP A 26 9.21 9.54 -17.29
C ASP A 26 9.19 10.92 -16.56
N MET A 27 10.13 11.14 -15.63
CA MET A 27 10.25 12.43 -14.92
C MET A 27 10.77 13.54 -15.82
N SER A 28 11.73 13.24 -16.69
CA SER A 28 12.33 14.20 -17.62
C SER A 28 11.32 14.65 -18.68
N GLU A 29 10.59 13.71 -19.27
CA GLU A 29 9.57 13.97 -20.28
C GLU A 29 8.48 14.89 -19.72
N LYS A 30 8.08 14.67 -18.47
CA LYS A 30 7.12 15.55 -17.80
C LYS A 30 7.61 17.00 -17.72
N ILE A 31 8.84 17.21 -17.23
CA ILE A 31 9.39 18.56 -17.03
C ILE A 31 9.57 19.26 -18.38
N VAL A 32 10.10 18.56 -19.38
CA VAL A 32 10.28 19.09 -20.74
C VAL A 32 8.94 19.50 -21.33
N LYS A 33 7.93 18.63 -21.24
CA LYS A 33 6.59 18.94 -21.74
C LYS A 33 5.95 20.13 -21.04
N GLU A 34 6.06 20.25 -19.72
CA GLU A 34 5.54 21.43 -19.00
C GLU A 34 6.28 22.72 -19.41
N SER A 35 7.57 22.63 -19.75
CA SER A 35 8.35 23.76 -20.27
C SER A 35 7.89 24.15 -21.68
N GLU A 36 7.74 23.19 -22.60
CA GLU A 36 7.27 23.43 -23.96
C GLU A 36 5.84 23.99 -23.98
N ASP A 37 4.94 23.44 -23.16
CA ASP A 37 3.56 23.92 -23.02
C ASP A 37 3.50 25.35 -22.45
N PHE A 38 4.51 25.79 -21.70
CA PHE A 38 4.59 27.15 -21.18
C PHE A 38 5.02 28.15 -22.27
N GLU A 39 5.97 27.75 -23.11
CA GLU A 39 6.45 28.52 -24.27
C GLU A 39 5.39 28.60 -25.39
N GLY A 40 4.68 27.50 -25.66
CA GLY A 40 3.81 27.33 -26.83
C GLY A 40 2.41 27.95 -26.75
N ARG A 41 1.99 28.54 -25.63
CA ARG A 41 0.63 29.11 -25.45
C ARG A 41 0.47 30.55 -25.95
N ASP A 42 1.02 30.89 -27.13
CA ASP A 42 1.01 32.24 -27.72
C ASP A 42 1.54 33.36 -26.80
N SER A 43 2.34 32.96 -25.81
CA SER A 43 2.73 33.81 -24.70
C SER A 43 4.06 34.53 -24.94
N GLY A 44 4.79 34.13 -25.99
CA GLY A 44 6.08 34.70 -26.38
C GLY A 44 7.21 34.42 -25.38
N TRP A 45 7.00 33.49 -24.45
CA TRP A 45 8.04 33.08 -23.49
C TRP A 45 9.01 32.10 -24.15
N THR A 46 10.29 32.28 -23.87
CA THR A 46 11.37 31.34 -24.17
C THR A 46 12.12 31.08 -22.87
N LEU A 47 12.61 29.86 -22.68
CA LEU A 47 13.55 29.57 -21.61
C LEU A 47 14.81 30.43 -21.78
N ASP A 48 15.16 31.15 -20.71
CA ASP A 48 16.39 31.96 -20.65
C ASP A 48 17.50 31.15 -19.95
N GLU A 49 17.26 30.76 -18.69
CA GLU A 49 18.20 29.95 -17.91
C GLU A 49 17.51 29.04 -16.89
N ILE A 50 18.21 27.99 -16.47
CA ILE A 50 17.80 27.10 -15.38
C ILE A 50 18.52 27.54 -14.10
N LEU A 51 17.79 28.19 -13.20
CA LEU A 51 18.34 28.68 -11.94
C LEU A 51 18.71 27.55 -10.96
N ARG A 52 17.89 26.49 -10.91
CA ARG A 52 18.07 25.40 -9.95
C ARG A 52 17.39 24.12 -10.41
N LEU A 53 18.07 22.99 -10.19
CA LEU A 53 17.50 21.65 -10.27
C LEU A 53 17.61 20.99 -8.88
N GLU A 54 16.50 20.48 -8.35
CA GLU A 54 16.48 19.84 -7.03
C GLU A 54 15.85 18.45 -7.11
N VAL A 55 16.57 17.45 -6.61
CA VAL A 55 16.06 16.07 -6.43
C VAL A 55 15.81 15.84 -4.95
N ARG A 56 14.54 15.61 -4.59
CA ARG A 56 14.14 15.34 -3.20
C ARG A 56 13.95 13.85 -2.99
N THR A 57 14.81 13.25 -2.17
CA THR A 57 14.70 11.84 -1.78
C THR A 57 14.39 11.71 -0.30
N ASN A 58 13.36 10.94 0.04
CA ASN A 58 13.04 10.60 1.43
C ASN A 58 13.23 9.10 1.62
N ARG A 59 14.06 8.71 2.60
CA ARG A 59 14.15 7.30 3.01
C ARG A 59 12.88 6.98 3.80
N TYR A 60 12.10 6.05 3.30
CA TYR A 60 10.99 5.48 4.05
C TYR A 60 11.20 3.97 4.20
N SER A 61 10.80 3.45 5.36
CA SER A 61 10.66 2.01 5.54
C SER A 61 9.18 1.71 5.37
N PRO A 62 8.72 1.16 4.23
CA PRO A 62 7.33 0.76 4.10
C PRO A 62 6.99 -0.17 5.26
N PHE A 63 5.81 0.01 5.85
CA PHE A 63 5.29 -0.97 6.79
C PHE A 63 5.18 -2.29 6.03
N ARG A 64 6.14 -3.18 6.25
CA ARG A 64 6.07 -4.55 5.78
C ARG A 64 4.98 -5.16 6.66
N GLY A 65 3.73 -5.08 6.21
CA GLY A 65 2.66 -5.86 6.80
C GLY A 65 3.17 -7.29 6.98
N SER A 66 2.88 -7.90 8.11
CA SER A 66 3.32 -9.27 8.31
C SER A 66 2.71 -10.15 7.22
N SER A 67 3.43 -11.17 6.76
CA SER A 67 2.83 -12.25 5.97
C SER A 67 2.45 -13.43 6.89
N SER A 68 3.28 -13.70 7.90
CA SER A 68 3.16 -14.83 8.81
C SER A 68 3.00 -14.39 10.27
N PHE A 69 3.05 -15.32 11.22
CA PHE A 69 3.01 -14.99 12.64
C PHE A 69 4.19 -14.09 13.05
N ILE A 70 3.90 -12.97 13.71
CA ILE A 70 4.88 -12.15 14.42
C ILE A 70 4.56 -12.22 15.90
N GLU A 71 5.59 -12.50 16.70
CA GLU A 71 5.45 -12.48 18.14
C GLU A 71 5.29 -11.03 18.63
N VAL A 72 4.17 -10.79 19.33
CA VAL A 72 3.90 -9.48 19.93
C VAL A 72 4.72 -9.33 21.21
N PRO A 73 5.11 -8.10 21.58
CA PRO A 73 5.75 -7.83 22.86
C PRO A 73 4.98 -8.43 24.04
N LYS A 74 5.71 -9.01 25.01
CA LYS A 74 5.15 -9.72 26.16
C LYS A 74 4.11 -8.89 26.92
N GLN A 75 4.36 -7.60 27.08
CA GLN A 75 3.45 -6.66 27.75
C GLN A 75 2.07 -6.61 27.09
N ILE A 76 2.00 -6.68 25.75
CA ILE A 76 0.75 -6.70 25.00
C ILE A 76 0.11 -8.08 25.08
N ALA A 77 0.90 -9.15 24.95
CA ALA A 77 0.41 -10.53 25.07
C ALA A 77 -0.28 -10.78 26.42
N GLU A 78 0.28 -10.22 27.50
CA GLU A 78 -0.22 -10.36 28.87
C GLU A 78 -1.56 -9.66 29.09
N THR A 79 -1.87 -8.59 28.36
CA THR A 79 -3.18 -7.93 28.44
C THR A 79 -4.33 -8.83 28.00
N LYS A 80 -4.04 -9.85 27.17
CA LYS A 80 -5.05 -10.69 26.49
C LYS A 80 -6.10 -9.90 25.69
N ALA A 81 -5.82 -8.63 25.38
CA ALA A 81 -6.73 -7.76 24.64
C ALA A 81 -6.72 -8.01 23.13
N ILE A 82 -5.72 -8.73 22.62
CA ILE A 82 -5.56 -9.05 21.21
C ILE A 82 -5.56 -10.56 20.98
N ILE A 83 -6.08 -10.95 19.82
CA ILE A 83 -5.97 -12.32 19.30
C ILE A 83 -4.82 -12.32 18.29
N ASN A 84 -3.73 -13.02 18.60
CA ASN A 84 -2.58 -13.16 17.70
C ASN A 84 -2.59 -14.57 17.09
N VAL A 85 -3.24 -14.71 15.93
CA VAL A 85 -3.38 -16.01 15.26
C VAL A 85 -2.02 -16.51 14.75
N ILE A 86 -1.67 -17.73 15.11
CA ILE A 86 -0.36 -18.33 14.84
C ILE A 86 -0.35 -19.01 13.45
N ASN A 87 -0.02 -18.25 12.41
CA ASN A 87 0.16 -18.74 11.04
C ASN A 87 1.65 -18.83 10.63
N LYS A 88 2.38 -19.81 11.19
CA LYS A 88 3.83 -19.98 10.94
C LYS A 88 4.17 -20.61 9.57
N LYS A 89 3.17 -21.16 8.87
CA LYS A 89 3.37 -21.99 7.66
C LYS A 89 2.81 -21.37 6.38
N ASP A 90 2.19 -20.18 6.48
CA ASP A 90 1.56 -19.51 5.36
C ASP A 90 1.75 -17.98 5.44
N SER A 91 1.38 -17.29 4.37
CA SER A 91 1.44 -15.83 4.25
C SER A 91 0.06 -15.16 4.38
N GLN A 92 -0.87 -15.79 5.09
CA GLN A 92 -2.31 -15.44 5.07
C GLN A 92 -2.79 -14.74 6.35
N CYS A 93 -1.93 -13.98 7.04
CA CYS A 93 -2.28 -13.32 8.30
C CYS A 93 -3.52 -12.42 8.17
N PHE A 94 -3.70 -11.72 7.03
CA PHE A 94 -4.86 -10.86 6.76
C PHE A 94 -6.16 -11.66 6.83
N MET A 95 -6.21 -12.81 6.15
CA MET A 95 -7.37 -13.71 6.18
C MET A 95 -7.63 -14.19 7.60
N TRP A 96 -6.60 -14.67 8.31
CA TRP A 96 -6.75 -15.19 9.66
C TRP A 96 -7.22 -14.12 10.65
N SER A 97 -6.73 -12.89 10.55
CA SER A 97 -7.16 -11.76 11.38
C SER A 97 -8.62 -11.39 11.15
N ILE A 98 -9.08 -11.36 9.89
CA ILE A 98 -10.48 -11.07 9.57
C ILE A 98 -11.39 -12.20 10.09
N LEU A 99 -11.01 -13.46 9.89
CA LEU A 99 -11.78 -14.59 10.41
C LEU A 99 -11.87 -14.58 11.94
N ALA A 100 -10.78 -14.25 12.63
CA ALA A 100 -10.77 -14.15 14.10
C ALA A 100 -11.67 -13.02 14.62
N ALA A 101 -11.74 -11.90 13.90
CA ALA A 101 -12.61 -10.79 14.25
C ALA A 101 -14.10 -11.12 14.05
N LEU A 102 -14.44 -11.80 12.95
CA LEU A 102 -15.84 -12.08 12.58
C LEU A 102 -16.41 -13.35 13.20
N TYR A 103 -15.55 -14.32 13.49
CA TYR A 103 -15.93 -15.62 14.06
C TYR A 103 -15.08 -15.92 15.31
N PRO A 104 -15.22 -15.13 16.38
CA PRO A 104 -14.40 -15.26 17.58
C PRO A 104 -14.57 -16.64 18.23
N ASN A 105 -13.46 -17.22 18.71
CA ASN A 105 -13.42 -18.51 19.39
C ASN A 105 -12.78 -18.36 20.79
N THR A 106 -13.43 -18.88 21.83
CA THR A 106 -12.98 -18.73 23.22
C THR A 106 -11.98 -19.79 23.67
N SER A 107 -11.97 -20.98 23.06
CA SER A 107 -11.14 -22.11 23.52
C SER A 107 -9.71 -22.02 23.00
N ASN A 108 -9.55 -21.73 21.71
CA ASN A 108 -8.23 -21.65 21.05
C ASN A 108 -8.19 -20.48 20.05
N PRO A 109 -8.38 -19.22 20.50
CA PRO A 109 -8.44 -18.05 19.62
C PRO A 109 -7.18 -17.86 18.76
N ASN A 110 -6.02 -18.35 19.21
CA ASN A 110 -4.75 -18.14 18.51
C ASN A 110 -4.44 -19.21 17.45
N LYS A 111 -5.28 -20.25 17.28
CA LYS A 111 -5.01 -21.33 16.31
C LYS A 111 -5.74 -21.11 14.99
N THR A 112 -5.04 -21.28 13.88
CA THR A 112 -5.65 -21.25 12.53
C THR A 112 -6.75 -22.31 12.37
N SER A 113 -6.56 -23.50 12.96
CA SER A 113 -7.55 -24.58 12.94
C SER A 113 -8.92 -24.18 13.50
N SER A 114 -8.97 -23.20 14.41
CA SER A 114 -10.21 -22.67 14.99
C SER A 114 -11.07 -21.92 13.97
N TYR A 115 -10.46 -21.47 12.86
CA TYR A 115 -11.10 -20.62 11.86
C TYR A 115 -11.24 -21.29 10.48
N VAL A 116 -10.59 -22.45 10.27
CA VAL A 116 -10.73 -23.26 9.04
C VAL A 116 -12.21 -23.50 8.65
N PRO A 117 -13.13 -23.81 9.57
CA PRO A 117 -14.55 -24.00 9.22
C PRO A 117 -15.25 -22.75 8.65
N HIS A 118 -14.61 -21.59 8.73
CA HIS A 118 -15.17 -20.31 8.31
C HIS A 118 -14.54 -19.76 7.02
N LEU A 119 -13.56 -20.45 6.44
CA LEU A 119 -12.87 -20.03 5.21
C LEU A 119 -13.86 -19.76 4.07
N ASN A 120 -14.85 -20.64 3.88
CA ASN A 120 -15.84 -20.53 2.80
C ASN A 120 -16.89 -19.42 3.03
N LYS A 121 -16.91 -18.77 4.19
CA LYS A 121 -17.88 -17.70 4.51
C LYS A 121 -17.48 -16.34 3.95
N LEU A 122 -16.20 -16.16 3.62
CA LEU A 122 -15.63 -14.94 3.06
C LEU A 122 -15.11 -15.19 1.65
N ASN A 123 -15.00 -14.13 0.86
CA ASN A 123 -14.52 -14.19 -0.51
C ASN A 123 -13.15 -13.50 -0.65
N PHE A 124 -12.09 -14.32 -0.69
CA PHE A 124 -10.71 -13.87 -0.93
C PHE A 124 -10.28 -13.96 -2.40
N ASP A 125 -11.22 -14.16 -3.34
CA ASP A 125 -10.89 -14.23 -4.77
C ASP A 125 -10.31 -12.91 -5.28
N GLY A 126 -9.23 -13.00 -6.06
CA GLY A 126 -8.53 -11.83 -6.57
C GLY A 126 -7.71 -11.06 -5.53
N ILE A 127 -7.44 -11.68 -4.38
CA ILE A 127 -6.55 -11.16 -3.34
C ILE A 127 -5.30 -12.04 -3.30
N SER A 128 -4.15 -11.41 -3.45
CA SER A 128 -2.86 -12.08 -3.30
C SER A 128 -2.45 -12.18 -1.83
N PHE A 129 -1.57 -13.14 -1.50
CA PHE A 129 -1.00 -13.30 -0.18
C PHE A 129 0.53 -13.31 -0.25
N PRO A 130 1.23 -12.51 0.58
CA PRO A 130 0.69 -11.55 1.57
C PRO A 130 -0.05 -10.38 0.92
N THR A 131 -1.19 -9.99 1.51
CA THR A 131 -2.13 -9.03 0.91
C THR A 131 -1.53 -7.63 0.82
N PRO A 132 -1.30 -7.10 -0.40
CA PRO A 132 -0.88 -5.74 -0.60
C PRO A 132 -1.95 -4.74 -0.12
N LEU A 133 -1.53 -3.59 0.43
CA LEU A 133 -2.46 -2.57 0.93
C LEU A 133 -3.44 -2.08 -0.14
N ASN A 134 -3.00 -1.99 -1.40
CA ASN A 134 -3.84 -1.58 -2.51
C ASN A 134 -4.90 -2.63 -2.90
N GLU A 135 -4.77 -3.89 -2.47
CA GLU A 135 -5.73 -4.98 -2.70
C GLU A 135 -6.72 -5.15 -1.54
N VAL A 136 -6.46 -4.58 -0.36
CA VAL A 136 -7.42 -4.58 0.77
C VAL A 136 -8.78 -3.99 0.35
N LYS A 137 -8.78 -2.98 -0.52
CA LYS A 137 -10.00 -2.40 -1.09
C LYS A 137 -10.80 -3.41 -1.93
N ASN A 138 -10.14 -4.39 -2.54
CA ASN A 138 -10.80 -5.43 -3.33
C ASN A 138 -11.55 -6.38 -2.40
N PHE A 139 -10.98 -6.73 -1.24
CA PHE A 139 -11.69 -7.46 -0.20
C PHE A 139 -12.98 -6.75 0.22
N SER A 140 -12.88 -5.47 0.58
CA SER A 140 -14.04 -4.69 0.98
C SER A 140 -15.12 -4.63 -0.11
N LYS A 141 -14.72 -4.57 -1.38
CA LYS A 141 -15.65 -4.66 -2.51
C LYS A 141 -16.32 -6.03 -2.59
N ASN A 142 -15.56 -7.12 -2.58
CA ASN A 142 -16.09 -8.49 -2.63
C ASN A 142 -17.13 -8.72 -1.54
N GLU A 143 -16.82 -8.32 -0.32
CA GLU A 143 -17.70 -8.48 0.84
C GLU A 143 -18.91 -7.54 0.80
N ARG A 144 -18.81 -6.32 0.23
CA ARG A 144 -19.98 -5.44 0.07
C ARG A 144 -21.07 -6.08 -0.80
N TYR A 145 -20.70 -6.89 -1.79
CA TYR A 145 -21.65 -7.58 -2.66
C TYR A 145 -22.23 -8.86 -2.03
N ARG A 146 -21.43 -9.59 -1.23
CA ARG A 146 -21.81 -10.89 -0.64
C ARG A 146 -22.39 -10.77 0.77
N ASN A 147 -21.86 -9.87 1.58
CA ASN A 147 -22.13 -9.70 3.00
C ASN A 147 -22.28 -8.20 3.33
N LYS A 148 -23.45 -7.62 3.00
CA LYS A 148 -23.76 -6.18 3.14
C LYS A 148 -23.58 -5.56 4.54
N HIS A 149 -23.32 -6.38 5.56
CA HIS A 149 -23.17 -5.97 6.96
C HIS A 149 -21.73 -6.05 7.49
N LEU A 150 -20.76 -6.48 6.67
CA LEU A 150 -19.38 -6.75 7.13
C LEU A 150 -18.53 -5.48 7.31
N PHE A 151 -18.91 -4.37 6.68
CA PHE A 151 -18.22 -3.09 6.77
C PHE A 151 -19.26 -1.99 6.95
N PHE A 152 -19.16 -1.26 8.08
CA PHE A 152 -20.04 -0.15 8.44
C PHE A 152 -19.89 1.02 7.46
#